data_AF-A0A2V8U934-F1
#
_entry.id   AF-A0A2V8U934-F1
#
_cell.length_a   1.000
_cell.length_b   1.000
_cell.length_c   1.000
_cell.angle_alpha   90.00
_cell.angle_beta   90.00
_cell.angle_gamma   90.00
#
_symmetry.space_group_name_H-M   'P 1'
#
loop_
_entity.id
_entity.type
_entity.pdbx_description
1 polymer ?
#
loop_
_entity_poly.entity_id
_entity_poly.type
_entity_poly.pdbx_seq_one_letter_code
_entity_poly.pdbx_strand_id
1 'polypeptide(L)' 'MKREDLARTLARATHVSAAAARDEVDELVRKILQRLRQGQPVELPGVGKLVARPTIRRGSR' A
#
# COMPACT_ATOMS: atom_id res chain seq x y z
N MET A 1 11.46 4.90 5.43
CA MET A 1 11.80 3.63 4.75
C MET A 1 11.47 3.76 3.28
N LYS A 2 12.34 3.27 2.41
CA LYS A 2 12.08 3.15 0.97
C LYS A 2 11.42 1.80 0.68
N ARG A 3 10.86 1.66 -0.52
CA ARG A 3 10.26 0.40 -1.03
C ARG A 3 11.23 -0.78 -0.93
N GLU A 4 12.50 -0.55 -1.26
CA GLU A 4 13.54 -1.58 -1.22
C GLU A 4 13.83 -2.07 0.20
N ASP A 5 13.78 -1.16 1.19
CA ASP A 5 13.96 -1.53 2.60
C ASP A 5 12.83 -2.45 3.05
N LEU A 6 11.59 -2.17 2.61
CA LEU A 6 10.42 -2.97 2.94
C LEU A 6 10.54 -4.38 2.34
N ALA A 7 10.91 -4.48 1.06
CA ALA A 7 11.10 -5.76 0.40
C ALA A 7 12.26 -6.57 1.01
N ARG A 8 13.35 -5.91 1.41
CA ARG A 8 14.47 -6.58 2.07
C ARG A 8 14.08 -7.12 3.45
N THR A 9 13.31 -6.35 4.22
CA THR A 9 12.79 -6.80 5.52
C THR A 9 11.81 -7.95 5.33
N LEU A 10 10.93 -7.88 4.33
CA LEU A 10 9.99 -8.95 4.01
C LEU A 10 10.72 -10.24 3.62
N ALA A 11 11.66 -10.17 2.68
CA ALA A 11 12.47 -11.32 2.25
C ALA A 11 13.17 -12.03 3.43
N ARG A 12 13.68 -11.25 4.40
CA ARG A 12 14.31 -11.79 5.61
C ARG A 12 13.33 -12.46 6.55
N ALA A 13 12.15 -11.87 6.73
CA ALA A 13 11.13 -12.38 7.65
C ALA A 13 10.41 -13.63 7.11
N THR A 14 10.24 -13.74 5.79
CA THR A 14 9.47 -14.81 5.15
C THR A 14 10.34 -15.82 4.38
N HIS A 15 11.66 -15.63 4.36
CA HIS A 15 12.62 -16.48 3.64
C HIS A 15 12.35 -16.62 2.14
N VAL A 16 11.77 -15.59 1.52
CA VAL A 16 11.56 -15.56 0.07
C VAL A 16 12.69 -14.79 -0.64
N SER A 17 12.78 -14.95 -1.96
CA SER A 17 13.76 -14.20 -2.76
C SER A 17 13.47 -12.70 -2.71
N ALA A 18 14.51 -11.87 -2.88
CA ALA A 18 14.35 -10.42 -2.92
C ALA A 18 13.42 -9.95 -4.06
N ALA A 19 13.39 -10.68 -5.18
CA ALA A 19 12.48 -10.40 -6.28
C ALA A 19 11.03 -10.67 -5.89
N ALA A 20 10.74 -11.86 -5.34
CA ALA A 20 9.40 -12.21 -4.87
C ALA A 20 8.89 -11.24 -3.80
N ALA A 21 9.74 -10.86 -2.84
CA ALA A 21 9.38 -9.88 -1.83
C ALA A 21 9.05 -8.49 -2.41
N ARG A 22 9.74 -8.06 -3.48
CA ARG A 22 9.40 -6.79 -4.15
C ARG A 22 8.04 -6.86 -4.81
N ASP A 23 7.74 -7.96 -5.48
CA ASP A 23 6.46 -8.17 -6.15
C ASP A 23 5.30 -8.20 -5.14
N GLU A 24 5.50 -8.85 -3.99
CA GLU A 24 4.52 -8.86 -2.90
C GLU A 24 4.25 -7.46 -2.32
N VAL A 25 5.32 -6.67 -2.10
CA VAL A 25 5.18 -5.29 -1.62
C VAL A 25 4.42 -4.43 -2.63
N ASP A 26 4.73 -4.56 -3.92
CA ASP A 26 4.06 -3.82 -4.98
C ASP A 26 2.58 -4.16 -5.06
N GLU A 27 2.27 -5.45 -5.01
CA GLU A 27 0.91 -5.95 -5.09
C GLU A 27 0.07 -5.48 -3.90
N LEU A 28 0.65 -5.46 -2.70
CA LEU A 28 0.01 -4.92 -1.51
C LEU A 28 -0.32 -3.43 -1.68
N VAL A 29 0.67 -2.62 -2.09
CA VAL A 29 0.46 -1.18 -2.32
C VAL A 29 -0.59 -0.95 -3.39
N ARG A 30 -0.54 -1.70 -4.49
CA ARG A 30 -1.51 -1.62 -5.59
C ARG A 30 -2.94 -1.88 -5.10
N LYS A 31 -3.15 -2.92 -4.28
CA LYS A 31 -4.47 -3.26 -3.69
C LYS A 31 -4.97 -2.15 -2.76
N ILE A 32 -4.10 -1.63 -1.89
CA ILE A 32 -4.45 -0.53 -0.97
C ILE A 32 -4.92 0.68 -1.79
N LEU A 33 -4.12 1.10 -2.77
CA LEU A 33 -4.45 2.25 -3.61
C LEU A 33 -5.73 2.03 -4.42
N GLN A 34 -5.98 0.80 -4.91
CA GLN A 34 -7.21 0.48 -5.62
C GLN A 34 -8.45 0.64 -4.74
N ARG A 35 -8.42 0.12 -3.50
CA ARG A 35 -9.52 0.27 -2.54
C ARG A 35 -9.75 1.73 -2.16
N LEU A 36 -8.68 2.47 -1.88
CA LEU A 36 -8.77 3.90 -1.54
C LEU A 36 -9.37 4.71 -2.69
N ARG A 37 -9.00 4.45 -3.95
CA ARG A 37 -9.61 5.12 -5.11
C ARG A 37 -11.11 4.85 -5.26
N GLN A 38 -11.58 3.71 -4.75
CA GLN A 38 -13.00 3.35 -4.72
C GLN A 38 -13.72 3.92 -3.48
N GLY A 39 -13.05 4.74 -2.68
CA GLY A 39 -13.59 5.28 -1.42
C GLY A 39 -13.66 4.24 -0.30
N GLN A 40 -13.09 3.05 -0.50
CA GLN A 40 -13.08 1.99 0.52
C GLN A 40 -11.89 2.21 1.46
N PRO A 41 -12.13 2.37 2.77
CA PRO A 41 -11.05 2.41 3.75
C PRO A 41 -10.28 1.08 3.81
N VAL A 42 -9.01 1.14 4.21
CA VAL A 42 -8.18 -0.05 4.43
C VAL A 42 -7.63 -0.05 5.84
N GLU A 43 -7.86 -1.13 6.57
CA GLU A 43 -7.30 -1.32 7.92
C GLU A 43 -5.94 -2.02 7.83
N LEU A 44 -4.94 -1.45 8.50
CA LEU A 44 -3.60 -1.98 8.63
C LEU A 44 -3.32 -2.26 10.12
N PRO A 45 -3.34 -3.53 10.55
CA PRO A 45 -3.12 -3.90 11.94
C PRO A 45 -1.81 -3.31 12.48
N GLY A 46 -1.87 -2.69 13.66
CA GLY A 46 -0.71 -2.05 14.31
C GLY A 46 -0.24 -0.73 13.69
N VAL A 47 -0.85 -0.26 12.59
CA VAL A 47 -0.51 1.01 11.93
C VAL A 47 -1.70 1.98 11.94
N GLY A 48 -2.92 1.48 11.69
CA GLY A 48 -4.15 2.28 11.70
C GLY A 48 -4.98 2.08 10.45
N LYS A 49 -5.88 3.03 10.17
CA LYS A 49 -6.82 3.00 9.05
C LYS A 49 -6.47 4.03 8.00
N LEU A 50 -6.28 3.58 6.76
CA LEU A 50 -6.11 4.45 5.60
C LEU A 50 -7.48 4.81 5.04
N VAL A 51 -7.71 6.10 4.84
CA VAL A 51 -8.93 6.65 4.23
C VAL A 51 -8.55 7.58 3.08
N ALA A 52 -9.26 7.48 1.96
CA ALA A 52 -9.07 8.41 0.86
C ALA A 52 -9.67 9.76 1.23
N ARG A 53 -8.90 10.83 1.06
CA ARG A 53 -9.42 12.18 1.24
C ARG A 53 -10.40 12.46 0.10
N PRO A 54 -11.64 12.92 0.37
CA PRO A 54 -12.55 13.30 -0.70
C PRO A 54 -11.88 14.39 -1.53
N THR A 55 -11.61 14.11 -2.80
CA THR A 55 -11.22 15.16 -3.74
C THR A 55 -12.48 15.96 -4.01
N ILE A 56 -12.65 17.09 -3.31
CA ILE A 56 -13.63 18.09 -3.71
C ILE A 56 -13.17 18.57 -5.09
N ARG A 57 -13.72 17.99 -6.17
CA ARG A 57 -13.62 18.60 -7.50
C ARG A 57 -14.35 19.93 -7.39
N ARG A 58 -13.61 21.00 -7.10
CA ARG A 58 -14.10 22.37 -7.30
C ARG A 58 -14.37 22.47 -8.80
N GLY A 59 -15.64 22.33 -9.17
CA GLY A 59 -16.09 22.65 -10.50
C GLY A 59 -15.72 24.10 -10.77
N SER A 60 -14.81 24.32 -11.70
CA SER A 60 -14.67 25.59 -12.38
C SER A 60 -15.98 25.80 -13.14
N ARG A 61 -16.85 26.65 -12.62
CA ARG A 61 -17.83 27.36 -13.44
C ARG A 61 -17.16 28.58 -14.02
#